data_AF-A0A7W6FJU4-F1
#
_entry.id   AF-A0A7W6FJU4-F1
#
_cell.length_a   1.000
_cell.length_b   1.000
_cell.length_c   1.000
_cell.angle_alpha   90.00
_cell.angle_beta   90.00
_cell.angle_gamma   90.00
#
_symmetry.space_group_name_H-M   'P 1'
#
loop_
_entity.id
_entity.type
_entity.pdbx_description
1 polymer ?
#
loop_
_entity_poly.entity_id
_entity_poly.type
_entity_poly.pdbx_seq_one_letter_code
_entity_poly.pdbx_strand_id
1 'polypeptide(L)'
;MKLEITREWFERRAKLEGDLEISAGRLARDPAPEQTQLENSNDETPDPMRMAFGSLVETMRRQKGLSIEKLAERVDLEVSDVMRIERDAHFRPEPRVVFRIAETFNLPGKALQQLSGNTVPRPGLQEHALRFAARSGDSPQKLSREEQRALAEFIAYLEKQQG
;
A
#
# COMPACT_ATOMS: atom_id res chain seq x y z
N MET A 1 25.38 -28.90 -17.05
CA MET A 1 26.18 -29.11 -15.81
C MET A 1 25.70 -30.39 -15.15
N LYS A 2 26.60 -31.32 -14.88
CA LYS A 2 26.33 -32.51 -14.05
C LYS A 2 26.86 -32.17 -12.65
N LEU A 3 25.99 -32.08 -11.66
CA LEU A 3 26.41 -31.90 -10.28
C LEU A 3 26.84 -33.27 -9.76
N GLU A 4 28.15 -33.48 -9.59
CA GLU A 4 28.67 -34.69 -8.97
C GLU A 4 28.56 -34.54 -7.45
N ILE A 5 27.45 -35.01 -6.91
CA ILE A 5 27.21 -35.00 -5.46
C ILE A 5 27.93 -36.21 -4.87
N THR A 6 29.02 -35.96 -4.14
CA THR A 6 29.85 -37.02 -3.54
C THR A 6 29.34 -37.44 -2.16
N ARG A 7 29.77 -38.62 -1.68
CA ARG A 7 29.42 -39.09 -0.32
C ARG A 7 29.85 -38.08 0.76
N GLU A 8 31.05 -37.54 0.61
CA GLU A 8 31.60 -36.51 1.51
C GLU A 8 30.74 -35.25 1.54
N TRP A 9 30.09 -34.90 0.43
CA TRP A 9 29.16 -33.78 0.37
C TRP A 9 27.94 -34.03 1.27
N PHE A 10 27.35 -35.24 1.23
CA PHE A 10 26.23 -35.60 2.09
C PHE A 10 26.62 -35.63 3.57
N GLU A 11 27.76 -36.24 3.91
CA GLU A 11 28.26 -36.30 5.29
C GLU A 11 28.51 -34.90 5.87
N ARG A 12 29.02 -33.97 5.06
CA ARG A 12 29.22 -32.58 5.47
C ARG A 12 27.90 -31.83 5.68
N ARG A 13 26.89 -32.05 4.83
CA ARG A 13 25.58 -31.40 4.94
C ARG A 13 24.78 -31.92 6.14
N ALA A 14 24.80 -33.24 6.38
CA ALA A 14 24.15 -33.85 7.53
C ALA A 14 24.72 -33.31 8.87
N LYS A 15 26.05 -33.18 8.98
CA LYS A 15 26.70 -32.57 10.15
C LYS A 15 26.29 -31.12 10.38
N LEU A 16 26.01 -30.36 9.32
CA LEU A 16 25.56 -28.97 9.41
C LEU A 16 24.10 -28.85 9.88
N GLU A 17 23.24 -29.83 9.57
CA GLU A 17 21.83 -29.82 9.97
C GLU A 17 21.62 -30.17 11.46
N GLY A 18 22.52 -30.98 12.04
CA GLY A 18 22.67 -31.13 13.50
C GLY A 18 21.49 -31.78 14.22
N ASP A 19 20.86 -32.79 13.61
CA ASP A 19 19.79 -33.64 14.16
C ASP A 19 18.56 -32.90 14.72
N LEU A 20 18.27 -31.70 14.22
CA LEU A 20 17.04 -30.97 14.53
C LEU A 20 15.88 -31.40 13.62
N GLU A 21 14.65 -31.12 14.06
CA GLU A 21 13.42 -31.38 13.30
C GLU A 21 13.51 -30.81 11.88
N ILE A 22 13.06 -31.59 10.89
CA ILE A 22 13.16 -31.24 9.47
C ILE A 22 12.34 -29.97 9.21
N SER A 23 13.04 -28.86 8.97
CA SER A 23 12.47 -27.59 8.52
C SER A 23 13.04 -27.23 7.14
N ALA A 24 12.39 -26.29 6.44
CA ALA A 24 12.82 -25.81 5.14
C ALA A 24 14.11 -24.96 5.25
N GLY A 25 15.26 -25.62 5.42
CA GLY A 25 16.59 -25.06 5.28
C GLY A 25 17.07 -24.23 6.46
N ARG A 26 17.82 -24.86 7.37
CA ARG A 26 18.61 -24.17 8.42
C ARG A 26 19.71 -23.24 7.87
N LEU A 27 20.03 -23.38 6.58
CA LEU A 27 20.96 -22.56 5.79
C LEU A 27 20.26 -21.66 4.76
N ALA A 28 18.93 -21.77 4.60
CA ALA A 28 18.22 -20.63 4.07
C ALA A 28 18.50 -19.53 5.09
N ARG A 29 19.01 -18.38 4.63
CA ARG A 29 18.98 -17.16 5.42
C ARG A 29 17.55 -17.07 5.89
N ASP A 30 17.30 -17.43 7.15
CA ASP A 30 16.01 -17.18 7.75
C ASP A 30 15.86 -15.69 7.52
N PRO A 31 14.91 -15.23 6.69
CA PRO A 31 14.35 -13.95 7.00
C PRO A 31 13.57 -14.26 8.28
N ALA A 32 14.29 -14.46 9.40
CA ALA A 32 13.88 -13.79 10.61
C ALA A 32 13.54 -12.42 10.05
N PRO A 33 12.26 -12.01 10.06
CA PRO A 33 12.02 -10.62 9.83
C PRO A 33 13.03 -10.03 10.81
N GLU A 34 14.03 -9.28 10.29
CA GLU A 34 14.44 -8.15 11.07
C GLU A 34 13.10 -7.65 11.56
N GLN A 35 12.90 -7.65 12.86
CA GLN A 35 11.87 -6.85 13.45
C GLN A 35 12.31 -5.44 13.03
N THR A 36 12.10 -5.09 11.76
CA THR A 36 12.46 -3.87 11.10
C THR A 36 11.37 -2.93 11.54
N GLN A 37 11.22 -2.80 12.87
CA GLN A 37 10.32 -1.85 13.51
C GLN A 37 8.95 -1.80 12.83
N LEU A 38 8.43 -2.97 12.39
CA LEU A 38 7.12 -3.09 11.76
C LEU A 38 6.02 -3.25 12.81
N GLU A 39 6.40 -3.38 14.08
CA GLU A 39 5.52 -3.32 15.22
C GLU A 39 5.72 -1.97 15.93
N ASN A 40 4.72 -1.11 15.79
CA ASN A 40 4.44 0.03 16.65
C ASN A 40 5.40 1.23 16.55
N SER A 41 5.48 1.88 15.37
CA SER A 41 5.35 3.33 15.46
C SER A 41 3.87 3.60 15.77
N ASN A 42 3.57 3.82 17.05
CA ASN A 42 2.63 4.87 17.39
C ASN A 42 3.24 6.17 16.81
N ASP A 43 3.19 6.33 15.49
CA ASP A 43 3.33 7.63 14.88
C ASP A 43 2.06 8.36 15.29
N GLU A 44 2.08 8.98 16.47
CA GLU A 44 1.03 9.89 16.90
C GLU A 44 0.79 10.98 15.83
N THR A 45 1.80 11.25 15.01
CA THR A 45 1.70 12.16 13.88
C THR A 45 1.00 11.51 12.68
N PRO A 46 -0.13 12.07 12.21
CA PRO A 46 -0.80 11.59 11.02
C PRO A 46 0.13 11.72 9.81
N ASP A 47 0.27 10.64 9.05
CA ASP A 47 1.12 10.61 7.87
C ASP A 47 0.46 11.38 6.71
N PRO A 48 1.08 12.46 6.21
CA PRO A 48 0.51 13.25 5.12
C PRO A 48 0.25 12.46 3.84
N MET A 49 1.02 11.39 3.60
CA MET A 49 0.81 10.50 2.45
C MET A 49 -0.50 9.71 2.58
N ARG A 50 -0.76 9.19 3.78
CA ARG A 50 -1.99 8.44 4.07
C ARG A 50 -3.21 9.35 4.09
N MET A 51 -3.09 10.59 4.58
CA MET A 51 -4.14 11.60 4.40
C MET A 51 -4.45 11.84 2.92
N ALA A 52 -3.42 12.05 2.09
CA ALA A 52 -3.62 12.22 0.65
C ALA A 52 -4.24 10.98 -0.02
N PHE A 53 -3.89 9.77 0.45
CA PHE A 53 -4.51 8.53 -0.01
C PHE A 53 -6.01 8.48 0.33
N GLY A 54 -6.38 8.78 1.58
CA GLY A 54 -7.77 8.84 2.01
C GLY A 54 -8.58 9.87 1.22
N SER A 55 -8.05 11.10 1.10
CA SER A 55 -8.66 12.15 0.27
C SER A 55 -8.81 11.74 -1.20
N LEU A 56 -7.84 10.98 -1.75
CA LEU A 56 -7.93 10.49 -3.13
C LEU A 56 -9.08 9.49 -3.29
N VAL A 57 -9.18 8.52 -2.38
CA VAL A 57 -10.24 7.50 -2.40
C VAL A 57 -11.62 8.16 -2.25
N GLU A 58 -11.77 9.07 -1.29
CA GLU A 58 -13.02 9.80 -1.07
C GLU A 58 -13.40 10.64 -2.31
N THR A 59 -12.45 11.39 -2.85
CA THR A 59 -12.65 12.24 -4.04
C THR A 59 -13.05 11.39 -5.25
N MET A 60 -12.38 10.26 -5.48
CA MET A 60 -12.72 9.34 -6.58
C MET A 60 -14.09 8.70 -6.40
N ARG A 61 -14.43 8.31 -5.16
CA ARG A 61 -15.76 7.77 -4.82
C ARG A 61 -16.84 8.80 -5.12
N ARG A 62 -16.66 10.05 -4.67
CA ARG A 62 -17.58 11.18 -4.91
C ARG A 62 -17.68 11.53 -6.40
N GLN A 63 -16.57 11.50 -7.14
CA GLN A 63 -16.57 11.71 -8.59
C GLN A 63 -17.45 10.70 -9.33
N LYS A 64 -17.39 9.43 -8.92
CA LYS A 64 -18.22 8.35 -9.48
C LYS A 64 -19.64 8.29 -8.89
N GLY A 65 -20.00 9.19 -7.96
CA GLY A 65 -21.32 9.20 -7.32
C GLY A 65 -21.60 7.95 -6.47
N LEU A 66 -20.56 7.32 -5.94
CA LEU A 66 -20.67 6.12 -5.11
C LEU A 66 -20.90 6.51 -3.64
N SER A 67 -21.82 5.82 -2.97
CA SER A 67 -21.89 5.86 -1.50
C SER A 67 -20.74 5.04 -0.90
N ILE A 68 -20.49 5.20 0.40
CA ILE A 68 -19.45 4.44 1.11
C ILE A 68 -19.75 2.94 1.02
N GLU A 69 -21.01 2.55 1.19
CA GLU A 69 -21.49 1.17 1.12
C GLU A 69 -21.29 0.59 -0.29
N LYS A 70 -21.60 1.36 -1.34
CA LYS A 70 -21.38 0.92 -2.72
C LYS A 70 -19.92 0.77 -3.07
N LEU A 71 -19.04 1.61 -2.51
CA LEU A 71 -17.61 1.42 -2.67
C LEU A 71 -17.19 0.13 -1.96
N ALA A 72 -17.58 -0.04 -0.70
CA ALA A 72 -17.27 -1.22 0.12
C ALA A 72 -17.66 -2.53 -0.59
N GLU A 73 -18.88 -2.60 -1.13
CA GLU A 73 -19.34 -3.74 -1.93
C GLU A 73 -18.46 -3.98 -3.17
N ARG A 74 -18.08 -2.92 -3.88
CA ARG A 74 -17.30 -3.02 -5.12
C ARG A 74 -15.86 -3.45 -4.90
N VAL A 75 -15.26 -3.05 -3.77
CA VAL A 75 -13.91 -3.47 -3.38
C VAL A 75 -13.90 -4.67 -2.44
N ASP A 76 -15.06 -5.25 -2.13
CA ASP A 76 -15.23 -6.40 -1.22
C ASP A 76 -14.56 -6.14 0.15
N LEU A 77 -15.00 -5.06 0.80
CA LEU A 77 -14.58 -4.60 2.12
C LEU A 77 -15.77 -4.35 3.04
N GLU A 78 -15.52 -4.32 4.34
CA GLU A 78 -16.44 -3.78 5.32
C GLU A 78 -16.57 -2.26 5.16
N VAL A 79 -17.76 -1.74 5.44
CA VAL A 79 -18.05 -0.28 5.38
C VAL A 79 -17.16 0.49 6.36
N SER A 80 -16.89 -0.09 7.54
CA SER A 80 -15.98 0.49 8.53
C SER A 80 -14.56 0.66 8.01
N ASP A 81 -14.06 -0.29 7.21
CA ASP A 81 -12.71 -0.19 6.65
C ASP A 81 -12.64 0.90 5.59
N VAL A 82 -13.67 1.06 4.75
CA VAL A 82 -13.72 2.19 3.81
C VAL A 82 -13.74 3.53 4.54
N MET A 83 -14.50 3.65 5.62
CA MET A 83 -14.51 4.87 6.44
C MET A 83 -13.14 5.17 7.06
N ARG A 84 -12.43 4.14 7.55
CA ARG A 84 -11.06 4.30 8.08
C ARG A 84 -10.10 4.71 6.98
N ILE A 85 -10.18 4.10 5.80
CA ILE A 85 -9.35 4.49 4.65
C ILE A 85 -9.54 5.97 4.29
N GLU A 86 -10.79 6.45 4.27
CA GLU A 86 -11.08 7.82 3.86
C GLU A 86 -10.73 8.86 4.94
N ARG A 87 -10.86 8.53 6.23
CA ARG A 87 -10.84 9.52 7.33
C ARG A 87 -9.73 9.34 8.36
N ASP A 88 -9.18 8.14 8.49
CA ASP A 88 -8.18 7.81 9.49
C ASP A 88 -6.77 7.81 8.84
N ALA A 89 -6.04 8.90 9.06
CA ALA A 89 -4.68 9.08 8.57
C ALA A 89 -3.67 8.06 9.13
N HIS A 90 -4.00 7.43 10.26
CA HIS A 90 -3.16 6.42 10.91
C HIS A 90 -3.47 5.02 10.38
N PHE A 91 -4.62 4.82 9.75
CA PHE A 91 -4.99 3.54 9.17
C PHE A 91 -4.13 3.23 7.95
N ARG A 92 -3.43 2.09 8.00
CA ARG A 92 -2.70 1.55 6.87
C ARG A 92 -3.48 0.37 6.27
N PRO A 93 -4.09 0.53 5.08
CA PRO A 93 -4.81 -0.57 4.43
C PRO A 93 -3.85 -1.65 3.94
N GLU A 94 -4.29 -2.90 3.92
CA GLU A 94 -3.47 -4.00 3.41
C GLU A 94 -3.16 -3.85 1.91
N PRO A 95 -2.01 -4.36 1.42
CA PRO A 95 -1.64 -4.27 0.02
C PRO A 95 -2.71 -4.80 -0.95
N ARG A 96 -3.42 -5.88 -0.58
CA ARG A 96 -4.53 -6.44 -1.38
C ARG A 96 -5.68 -5.44 -1.54
N VAL A 97 -6.01 -4.73 -0.47
CA VAL A 97 -7.07 -3.71 -0.47
C VAL A 97 -6.71 -2.56 -1.39
N VAL A 98 -5.49 -2.07 -1.28
CA VAL A 98 -4.94 -1.01 -2.13
C VAL A 98 -4.96 -1.41 -3.61
N PHE A 99 -4.64 -2.68 -3.91
CA PHE A 99 -4.74 -3.22 -5.27
C PHE A 99 -6.18 -3.21 -5.80
N ARG A 100 -7.17 -3.66 -5.02
CA ARG A 100 -8.59 -3.64 -5.44
C ARG A 100 -9.12 -2.22 -5.67
N ILE A 101 -8.70 -1.27 -4.84
CA ILE A 101 -9.01 0.16 -5.02
C ILE A 101 -8.40 0.67 -6.33
N ALA A 102 -7.13 0.33 -6.60
CA ALA A 102 -6.46 0.70 -7.84
C ALA A 102 -7.22 0.18 -9.08
N GLU A 103 -7.63 -1.09 -9.08
CA GLU A 103 -8.41 -1.66 -10.19
C GLU A 103 -9.78 -0.99 -10.35
N THR A 104 -10.49 -0.76 -9.24
CA THR A 104 -11.83 -0.15 -9.24
C THR A 104 -11.83 1.26 -9.85
N PHE A 105 -10.74 2.00 -9.65
CA PHE A 105 -10.58 3.35 -10.14
C PHE A 105 -9.68 3.46 -11.39
N ASN A 106 -9.17 2.33 -11.89
CA ASN A 106 -8.20 2.27 -12.99
C ASN A 106 -6.97 3.17 -12.73
N LEU A 107 -6.43 3.08 -11.52
CA LEU A 107 -5.31 3.89 -11.06
C LEU A 107 -4.00 3.09 -11.00
N PRO A 108 -2.87 3.82 -11.05
CA PRO A 108 -1.54 3.26 -10.86
C PRO A 108 -1.28 2.46 -9.58
N GLY A 109 -1.38 1.13 -9.63
CA GLY A 109 -1.21 0.24 -8.46
C GLY A 109 0.07 0.50 -7.65
N LYS A 110 1.24 0.59 -8.31
CA LYS A 110 2.52 0.85 -7.62
C LYS A 110 2.54 2.20 -6.88
N ALA A 111 1.95 3.24 -7.47
CA ALA A 111 1.91 4.56 -6.85
C ALA A 111 0.92 4.59 -5.67
N LEU A 112 -0.20 3.86 -5.77
CA LEU A 112 -1.16 3.68 -4.68
C LEU A 112 -0.55 2.88 -3.50
N GLN A 113 0.29 1.87 -3.78
CA GLN A 113 1.05 1.18 -2.72
C GLN A 113 2.01 2.11 -1.99
N GLN A 114 2.54 3.13 -2.66
CA GLN A 114 3.41 4.13 -2.03
C GLN A 114 2.60 5.15 -1.21
N LEU A 115 1.46 5.60 -1.74
CA LEU A 115 0.56 6.53 -1.05
C LEU A 115 -0.06 5.94 0.22
N SER A 116 -0.41 4.65 0.19
CA SER A 116 -0.95 3.94 1.36
C SER A 116 0.10 3.62 2.44
N GLY A 117 1.38 3.94 2.20
CA GLY A 117 2.47 3.60 3.12
C GLY A 117 2.89 2.13 3.07
N ASN A 118 2.44 1.36 2.07
CA ASN A 118 2.80 -0.05 1.92
C ASN A 118 4.19 -0.28 1.31
N THR A 119 4.73 0.72 0.64
CA THR A 119 6.06 0.68 0.01
C THR A 119 6.75 2.03 0.15
N VAL A 120 8.08 2.03 0.05
CA VAL A 120 8.87 3.27 0.12
C VAL A 120 8.46 4.21 -1.02
N PRO A 121 8.06 5.46 -0.73
CA PRO A 121 7.63 6.40 -1.76
C PRO A 121 8.81 6.88 -2.62
N ARG A 122 8.53 7.17 -3.90
CA ARG A 122 9.54 7.78 -4.77
C ARG A 122 9.79 9.24 -4.37
N PRO A 123 10.99 9.78 -4.66
CA PRO A 123 11.27 11.21 -4.50
C PRO A 123 10.23 12.07 -5.23
N GLY A 124 9.72 13.10 -4.56
CA GLY A 124 8.74 14.05 -5.11
C GLY A 124 7.26 13.62 -4.99
N LEU A 125 6.96 12.33 -4.82
CA LEU A 125 5.56 11.87 -4.65
C LEU A 125 4.91 12.54 -3.42
N GLN A 126 5.66 12.69 -2.33
CA GLN A 126 5.19 13.30 -1.10
C GLN A 126 4.76 14.76 -1.26
N GLU A 127 5.49 15.55 -2.03
CA GLU A 127 5.13 16.95 -2.27
C GLU A 127 3.83 17.06 -3.08
N HIS A 128 3.68 16.21 -4.11
CA HIS A 128 2.47 16.16 -4.92
C HIS A 128 1.25 15.67 -4.12
N ALA A 129 1.44 14.65 -3.28
CA ALA A 129 0.41 14.12 -2.40
C ALA A 129 -0.06 15.18 -1.38
N LEU A 130 0.88 15.89 -0.75
CA LEU A 130 0.58 16.97 0.18
C LEU A 130 -0.17 18.12 -0.50
N ARG A 131 0.28 18.53 -1.69
CA ARG A 131 -0.38 19.58 -2.49
C ARG A 131 -1.81 19.18 -2.89
N PHE A 132 -2.02 17.92 -3.22
CA PHE A 132 -3.35 17.38 -3.51
C PHE A 132 -4.24 17.37 -2.27
N ALA A 133 -3.74 16.86 -1.14
CA ALA A 133 -4.48 16.83 0.13
C ALA A 133 -4.90 18.23 0.58
N ALA A 134 -4.01 19.23 0.47
CA ALA A 134 -4.32 20.61 0.82
C ALA A 134 -5.44 21.26 -0.03
N ARG A 135 -5.69 20.74 -1.24
CA ARG A 135 -6.74 21.24 -2.16
C ARG A 135 -8.00 20.39 -2.15
N SER A 136 -7.93 19.19 -1.57
CA SER A 136 -9.03 18.24 -1.48
C SER A 136 -9.70 18.43 -0.13
N GLY A 137 -10.50 19.49 -0.02
CA GLY A 137 -11.19 19.82 1.24
C GLY A 137 -12.40 18.92 1.51
N ASP A 138 -12.80 18.86 2.78
CA ASP A 138 -14.00 18.18 3.32
C ASP A 138 -15.32 18.87 2.87
N SER A 139 -15.50 19.11 1.57
CA SER A 139 -16.74 19.68 1.07
C SER A 139 -17.82 18.58 1.02
N PRO A 140 -18.96 18.69 1.74
CA PRO A 140 -20.01 17.66 1.72
C PRO A 140 -20.81 17.62 0.40
N GLN A 141 -20.61 18.60 -0.50
CA GLN A 141 -21.30 18.68 -1.79
C GLN A 141 -20.53 18.01 -2.95
N LYS A 142 -21.16 18.03 -4.13
CA LYS A 142 -20.55 17.66 -5.42
C LYS A 142 -19.21 18.37 -5.62
N LEU A 143 -18.21 17.65 -6.14
CA LEU A 143 -16.83 18.13 -6.27
C LEU A 143 -16.74 19.53 -6.88
N SER A 144 -16.00 20.42 -6.23
CA SER A 144 -15.72 21.78 -6.72
C SER A 144 -14.85 21.72 -7.98
N ARG A 145 -14.82 22.82 -8.76
CA ARG A 145 -13.94 22.91 -9.94
C ARG A 145 -12.46 22.80 -9.56
N GLU A 146 -12.09 23.30 -8.38
CA GLU A 146 -10.73 23.25 -7.88
C GLU A 146 -10.34 21.84 -7.45
N GLU A 147 -11.22 21.13 -6.74
CA GLU A 147 -11.03 19.73 -6.35
C GLU A 147 -10.90 18.83 -7.59
N GLN A 148 -11.77 19.02 -8.60
CA GLN A 148 -11.70 18.26 -9.86
C GLN A 148 -10.37 18.49 -10.59
N ARG A 149 -9.88 19.74 -10.61
CA ARG A 149 -8.61 20.08 -11.23
C ARG A 149 -7.43 19.47 -10.46
N ALA A 150 -7.44 19.57 -9.14
CA ALA A 150 -6.41 18.97 -8.29
C ALA A 150 -6.36 17.45 -8.46
N LEU A 151 -7.52 16.79 -8.53
CA LEU A 151 -7.63 15.37 -8.81
C LEU A 151 -7.03 15.00 -10.17
N ALA A 152 -7.41 15.72 -11.23
CA ALA A 152 -6.90 15.45 -12.57
C ALA A 152 -5.38 15.66 -12.68
N GLU A 153 -4.85 16.74 -12.09
CA GLU A 153 -3.41 17.00 -12.01
C GLU A 153 -2.67 15.88 -11.27
N PHE A 154 -3.25 15.38 -10.18
CA PHE A 154 -2.64 14.33 -9.37
C PHE A 154 -2.68 12.97 -10.08
N ILE A 155 -3.81 12.57 -10.68
CA ILE A 155 -3.91 11.33 -11.46
C ILE A 155 -2.92 11.33 -12.63
N ALA A 156 -2.84 12.43 -13.39
CA ALA A 156 -1.90 12.57 -14.50
C ALA A 156 -0.43 12.42 -14.03
N TYR A 157 -0.11 12.93 -12.84
CA TYR A 157 1.20 12.70 -12.23
C TYR A 157 1.42 11.22 -11.91
N LEU A 158 0.45 10.54 -11.27
CA LEU A 158 0.56 9.12 -10.93
C LEU A 158 0.75 8.24 -12.19
N GLU A 159 0.01 8.53 -13.27
CA GLU A 159 0.10 7.81 -14.54
C GLU A 159 1.46 7.97 -15.19
N LYS A 160 1.99 9.20 -15.23
CA LYS A 160 3.33 9.48 -15.77
C LYS A 160 4.44 8.70 -15.06
N GLN A 161 4.25 8.39 -13.77
CA GLN A 161 5.22 7.66 -12.95
C GLN A 161 5.13 6.12 -13.09
N GLN A 162 4.15 5.60 -13.84
CA GLN A 162 4.02 4.16 -14.08
C GLN A 162 4.94 3.61 -15.16
N GLY A 163 5.32 4.45 -16.15
CA GLY A 163 6.35 4.14 -17.14
C GLY A 163 7.75 4.22 -16.55
#